data_AF-A0A5C3NNX5-F1
#
_entry.id   AF-A0A5C3NNX5-F1
#
_cell.length_a   1.000
_cell.length_b   1.000
_cell.length_c   1.000
_cell.angle_alpha   90.00
_cell.angle_beta   90.00
_cell.angle_gamma   90.00
#
_symmetry.space_group_name_H-M   'P 1'
#
loop_
_entity.id
_entity.type
_entity.pdbx_description
1 polymer ?
#
loop_
_entity_poly.entity_id
_entity_poly.type
_entity_poly.pdbx_seq_one_letter_code
_entity_poly.pdbx_strand_id
1 'polypeptide(L)'
;PWDMMKCCLSHPSITSIKLKHAHVFAVREPPSHDEIAHTLLPLSTFSYVETVWREHHMYHRGVSRPDQFAREAKWLAALVPNLAGTVKHLDVPMETTPLRRMAELSWPHLLTLSIRGRYLTEAQVDSLPAFLMTLPRLQRLSVLVSRRKPISHPPVLGHIACTSVILSGLRSLTVAYPDPDDHIFSVDTTHLSHLSLRDWPRYYHDHTYDRRLASGWARPILRSAQCLSILKRMDMPDLSSLEVVYLADVAGSDDDLLTFITDGFPRLEHLELHRYRADREEAVDYVHIANLLKRAHSLCTVRLNLDFHDDHGPYCNAAAVREAYWSTFRDQRGPEIVGIMDACPSLEYVELLYHGQDA
;
A
#
# COMPACT_ATOMS: atom_id res chain seq x y z
N PRO A 1 -2.65 5.06 -29.03
CA PRO A 1 -1.96 4.13 -28.09
C PRO A 1 -2.04 2.67 -28.57
N TRP A 2 -3.15 2.25 -29.18
CA TRP A 2 -3.30 0.87 -29.67
C TRP A 2 -2.22 0.44 -30.66
N ASP A 3 -1.95 1.23 -31.69
CA ASP A 3 -0.99 0.85 -32.74
C ASP A 3 0.43 0.67 -32.19
N MET A 4 0.80 1.50 -31.21
CA MET A 4 2.06 1.35 -30.50
C MET A 4 2.08 0.06 -29.67
N MET A 5 0.98 -0.27 -28.97
CA MET A 5 0.87 -1.54 -28.25
C MET A 5 0.94 -2.73 -29.21
N LYS A 6 0.24 -2.70 -30.35
CA LYS A 6 0.31 -3.74 -31.39
C LYS A 6 1.74 -3.92 -31.89
N CYS A 7 2.46 -2.83 -32.13
CA CYS A 7 3.86 -2.87 -32.54
C CYS A 7 4.77 -3.51 -31.47
N CYS A 8 4.51 -3.25 -30.19
CA CYS A 8 5.23 -3.93 -29.12
C CYS A 8 4.84 -5.42 -29.03
N LEU A 9 3.55 -5.74 -29.13
CA LEU A 9 3.00 -7.09 -28.98
C LEU A 9 3.34 -8.01 -30.15
N SER A 10 3.62 -7.47 -31.33
CA SER A 10 4.10 -8.25 -32.48
C SER A 10 5.52 -8.77 -32.28
N HIS A 11 6.27 -8.22 -31.31
CA HIS A 11 7.62 -8.67 -31.01
C HIS A 11 7.59 -9.78 -29.94
N PRO A 12 7.95 -11.03 -30.26
CA PRO A 12 7.76 -12.18 -29.35
C PRO A 12 8.60 -12.12 -28.08
N SER A 13 9.67 -11.32 -28.05
CA SER A 13 10.49 -11.11 -26.85
C SER A 13 9.88 -10.11 -25.86
N ILE A 14 8.85 -9.36 -26.24
CA ILE A 14 8.20 -8.39 -25.37
C ILE A 14 7.13 -9.09 -24.55
N THR A 15 7.48 -9.40 -23.30
CA THR A 15 6.59 -10.11 -22.35
C THR A 15 6.11 -9.22 -21.21
N SER A 16 6.45 -7.93 -21.21
CA SER A 16 6.11 -6.97 -20.17
C SER A 16 5.74 -5.62 -20.76
N ILE A 17 4.58 -5.08 -20.37
CA ILE A 17 4.18 -3.70 -20.68
C ILE A 17 3.90 -2.95 -19.37
N LYS A 18 4.51 -1.76 -19.24
CA LYS A 18 4.28 -0.85 -18.12
C LYS A 18 3.91 0.53 -18.65
N LEU A 19 2.72 0.99 -18.30
CA LEU A 19 2.16 2.27 -18.67
C LEU A 19 2.15 3.15 -17.42
N LYS A 20 3.02 4.17 -17.40
CA LYS A 20 3.26 5.01 -16.22
C LYS A 20 2.52 6.35 -16.23
N HIS A 21 1.67 6.62 -17.23
CA HIS A 21 1.12 7.96 -17.44
C HIS A 21 -0.39 7.97 -17.69
N ALA A 22 -1.08 8.73 -16.83
CA ALA A 22 -2.54 8.84 -16.65
C ALA A 22 -3.41 9.16 -17.87
N HIS A 23 -2.81 9.45 -19.01
CA HIS A 23 -3.52 9.98 -20.16
C HIS A 23 -3.57 9.02 -21.35
N VAL A 24 -2.83 7.90 -21.33
CA VAL A 24 -2.76 7.00 -22.49
C VAL A 24 -4.14 6.44 -22.85
N PHE A 25 -4.90 5.97 -21.85
CA PHE A 25 -6.25 5.43 -22.03
C PHE A 25 -7.37 6.45 -21.79
N ALA A 26 -7.04 7.62 -21.24
CA ALA A 26 -8.01 8.68 -20.99
C ALA A 26 -8.40 9.50 -22.23
N VAL A 27 -7.53 9.55 -23.23
CA VAL A 27 -7.60 10.52 -24.34
C VAL A 27 -8.21 9.94 -25.62
N ARG A 28 -8.11 8.63 -25.84
CA ARG A 28 -8.66 7.97 -27.04
C ARG A 28 -9.60 6.85 -26.65
N GLU A 29 -10.63 6.61 -27.45
CA GLU A 29 -11.45 5.41 -27.34
C GLU A 29 -10.61 4.16 -27.65
N PRO A 30 -10.90 3.02 -26.99
CA PRO A 30 -10.31 1.75 -27.39
C PRO A 30 -10.74 1.36 -28.80
N PRO A 31 -9.92 0.55 -29.50
CA PRO A 31 -10.38 -0.18 -30.68
C PRO A 31 -11.57 -1.09 -30.33
N SER A 32 -12.20 -1.69 -31.34
CA SER A 32 -13.32 -2.62 -31.08
C SER A 32 -12.85 -3.78 -30.18
N HIS A 33 -13.76 -4.28 -29.33
CA HIS A 33 -13.46 -5.38 -28.43
C HIS A 33 -12.95 -6.61 -29.21
N ASP A 34 -13.47 -6.84 -30.42
CA ASP A 34 -13.04 -7.91 -31.31
C ASP A 34 -11.59 -7.73 -31.75
N GLU A 35 -11.15 -6.51 -32.12
CA GLU A 35 -9.76 -6.28 -32.52
C GLU A 35 -8.77 -6.66 -31.41
N ILE A 36 -9.09 -6.32 -30.15
CA ILE A 36 -8.24 -6.67 -29.00
C ILE A 36 -8.28 -8.17 -28.73
N ALA A 37 -9.47 -8.79 -28.76
CA ALA A 37 -9.63 -10.21 -28.46
C ALA A 37 -8.90 -11.13 -29.45
N HIS A 38 -8.79 -10.72 -30.72
CA HIS A 38 -8.05 -11.47 -31.75
C HIS A 38 -6.54 -11.20 -31.73
N THR A 39 -6.06 -10.27 -30.90
CA THR A 39 -4.64 -9.98 -30.75
C THR A 39 -4.04 -10.90 -29.69
N LEU A 40 -2.99 -11.65 -30.04
CA LEU A 40 -2.25 -12.45 -29.07
C LEU A 40 -1.55 -11.54 -28.06
N LEU A 41 -1.80 -11.77 -26.76
CA LEU A 41 -1.17 -11.04 -25.66
C LEU A 41 -0.24 -11.98 -24.87
N PRO A 42 1.00 -12.25 -25.34
CA PRO A 42 1.96 -13.12 -24.66
C PRO A 42 2.61 -12.43 -23.43
N LEU A 43 1.86 -11.55 -22.75
CA LEU A 43 2.38 -10.76 -21.65
C LEU A 43 2.39 -11.57 -20.37
N SER A 44 3.58 -11.69 -19.79
CA SER A 44 3.77 -12.18 -18.42
C SER A 44 3.59 -11.08 -17.38
N THR A 45 3.74 -9.80 -17.77
CA THR A 45 3.61 -8.65 -16.88
C THR A 45 2.80 -7.55 -17.54
N PHE A 46 1.78 -7.07 -16.85
CA PHE A 46 1.01 -5.88 -17.24
C PHE A 46 0.89 -4.93 -16.05
N SER A 47 1.29 -3.69 -16.26
CA SER A 47 1.21 -2.63 -15.26
C SER A 47 0.63 -1.38 -15.87
N TYR A 48 -0.48 -0.91 -15.32
CA TYR A 48 -1.10 0.36 -15.62
C TYR A 48 -1.28 1.08 -14.28
N VAL A 49 -0.31 1.93 -13.95
CA VAL A 49 -0.23 2.58 -12.63
C VAL A 49 -0.41 4.07 -12.80
N GLU A 50 -1.35 4.57 -12.04
CA GLU A 50 -1.69 5.97 -11.99
C GLU A 50 -1.01 6.67 -10.82
N THR A 51 -0.74 7.96 -10.97
CA THR A 51 -0.19 8.76 -9.88
C THR A 51 -1.23 8.90 -8.76
N VAL A 52 -0.79 8.84 -7.51
CA VAL A 52 -1.59 9.10 -6.30
C VAL A 52 -2.45 10.38 -6.43
N TRP A 53 -1.89 11.40 -7.07
CA TRP A 53 -2.50 12.72 -7.24
C TRP A 53 -3.25 12.88 -8.57
N ARG A 54 -3.61 11.79 -9.27
CA ARG A 54 -4.22 11.87 -10.62
C ARG A 54 -5.46 12.77 -10.65
N GLU A 55 -6.28 12.71 -9.60
CA GLU A 55 -7.49 13.54 -9.52
C GLU A 55 -7.19 15.03 -9.32
N HIS A 56 -6.13 15.36 -8.59
CA HIS A 56 -5.66 16.74 -8.44
C HIS A 56 -5.11 17.25 -9.77
N HIS A 57 -4.31 16.43 -10.47
CA HIS A 57 -3.84 16.74 -11.82
C HIS A 57 -5.00 16.94 -12.82
N MET A 58 -6.04 16.11 -12.74
CA MET A 58 -7.24 16.26 -13.56
C MET A 58 -8.01 17.55 -13.24
N TYR A 59 -8.15 17.89 -11.95
CA TYR A 59 -8.78 19.13 -11.52
C TYR A 59 -8.03 20.36 -12.08
N HIS A 60 -6.71 20.40 -11.95
CA HIS A 60 -5.89 21.50 -12.50
C HIS A 60 -5.95 21.60 -14.02
N ARG A 61 -6.22 20.50 -14.74
CA ARG A 61 -6.35 20.49 -16.21
C ARG A 61 -7.76 20.79 -16.71
N GLY A 62 -8.74 21.01 -15.82
CA GLY A 62 -10.13 21.30 -16.21
C GLY A 62 -10.84 20.15 -16.94
N VAL A 63 -10.37 18.90 -16.78
CA VAL A 63 -10.95 17.73 -17.46
C VAL A 63 -12.01 17.07 -16.57
N SER A 64 -13.17 16.76 -17.14
CA SER A 64 -14.28 16.06 -16.47
C SER A 64 -13.87 14.65 -16.03
N ARG A 65 -14.02 14.33 -14.73
CA ARG A 65 -13.61 13.04 -14.14
C ARG A 65 -14.37 11.83 -14.70
N PRO A 66 -15.72 11.86 -14.85
CA PRO A 66 -16.49 10.71 -15.34
C PRO A 66 -16.07 10.23 -16.73
N ASP A 67 -15.76 11.15 -17.64
CA ASP A 67 -15.45 10.80 -19.04
C ASP A 67 -14.11 10.07 -19.17
N GLN A 68 -13.13 10.43 -18.35
CA GLN A 68 -11.82 9.80 -18.33
C GLN A 68 -11.88 8.38 -17.74
N PHE A 69 -12.56 8.20 -16.60
CA PHE A 69 -12.71 6.87 -16.00
C PHE A 69 -13.55 5.94 -16.88
N ALA A 70 -14.59 6.45 -17.54
CA ALA A 70 -15.38 5.65 -18.47
C ALA A 70 -14.54 5.15 -19.64
N ARG A 71 -13.71 6.02 -20.25
CA ARG A 71 -12.81 5.61 -21.34
C ARG A 71 -11.73 4.63 -20.88
N GLU A 72 -11.09 4.91 -19.76
CA GLU A 72 -10.09 4.03 -19.15
C GLU A 72 -10.69 2.65 -18.81
N ALA A 73 -11.90 2.61 -18.26
CA ALA A 73 -12.61 1.37 -17.97
C ALA A 73 -12.89 0.55 -19.23
N LYS A 74 -13.28 1.19 -20.35
CA LYS A 74 -13.46 0.48 -21.62
C LYS A 74 -12.15 -0.17 -22.10
N TRP A 75 -11.02 0.54 -21.98
CA TRP A 75 -9.70 0.00 -22.31
C TRP A 75 -9.35 -1.22 -21.46
N LEU A 76 -9.46 -1.10 -20.14
CA LEU A 76 -9.11 -2.20 -19.23
C LEU A 76 -10.09 -3.37 -19.35
N ALA A 77 -11.38 -3.11 -19.58
CA ALA A 77 -12.39 -4.13 -19.84
C ALA A 77 -12.12 -4.94 -21.11
N ALA A 78 -11.47 -4.35 -22.11
CA ALA A 78 -11.07 -5.05 -23.32
C ALA A 78 -9.71 -5.75 -23.17
N LEU A 79 -8.74 -5.14 -22.49
CA LEU A 79 -7.37 -5.68 -22.40
C LEU A 79 -7.21 -6.75 -21.32
N VAL A 80 -7.61 -6.46 -20.08
CA VAL A 80 -7.24 -7.26 -18.90
C VAL A 80 -7.78 -8.69 -18.96
N PRO A 81 -9.04 -8.95 -19.36
CA PRO A 81 -9.55 -10.32 -19.52
C PRO A 81 -8.72 -11.20 -20.45
N ASN A 82 -8.16 -10.63 -21.52
CA ASN A 82 -7.35 -11.36 -22.50
C ASN A 82 -5.96 -11.75 -21.96
N LEU A 83 -5.59 -11.30 -20.76
CA LEU A 83 -4.33 -11.63 -20.11
C LEU A 83 -4.44 -12.83 -19.14
N ALA A 84 -5.64 -13.30 -18.85
CA ALA A 84 -5.89 -14.27 -17.77
C ALA A 84 -5.05 -15.55 -17.89
N GLY A 85 -4.85 -16.03 -19.12
CA GLY A 85 -4.09 -17.25 -19.41
C GLY A 85 -2.57 -17.09 -19.49
N THR A 86 -2.01 -15.87 -19.41
CA THR A 86 -0.57 -15.64 -19.65
C THR A 86 0.12 -14.85 -18.54
N VAL A 87 -0.61 -13.95 -17.86
CA VAL A 87 0.01 -13.00 -16.95
C VAL A 87 0.41 -13.63 -15.62
N LYS A 88 1.58 -13.23 -15.14
CA LYS A 88 2.14 -13.57 -13.83
C LYS A 88 2.12 -12.39 -12.85
N HIS A 89 2.24 -11.17 -13.37
CA HIS A 89 2.26 -9.94 -12.59
C HIS A 89 1.26 -8.94 -13.16
N LEU A 90 0.27 -8.57 -12.35
CA LEU A 90 -0.78 -7.62 -12.71
C LEU A 90 -0.79 -6.45 -11.73
N ASP A 91 -0.72 -5.23 -12.25
CA ASP A 91 -0.74 -3.99 -11.48
C ASP A 91 -1.72 -3.00 -12.15
N VAL A 92 -2.84 -2.72 -11.48
CA VAL A 92 -4.00 -2.06 -12.10
C VAL A 92 -4.72 -1.11 -11.14
N PRO A 93 -5.43 -0.09 -11.65
CA PRO A 93 -6.16 0.87 -10.82
C PRO A 93 -7.50 0.29 -10.36
N MET A 94 -7.89 0.52 -9.12
CA MET A 94 -9.15 0.03 -8.57
C MET A 94 -10.37 0.61 -9.31
N GLU A 95 -10.31 1.89 -9.67
CA GLU A 95 -11.42 2.66 -10.21
C GLU A 95 -12.03 2.05 -11.47
N THR A 96 -11.18 1.49 -12.34
CA THR A 96 -11.52 1.14 -13.72
C THR A 96 -11.20 -0.30 -14.07
N THR A 97 -10.66 -1.07 -13.13
CA THR A 97 -10.42 -2.50 -13.31
C THR A 97 -11.74 -3.28 -13.33
N PRO A 98 -11.96 -4.15 -14.32
CA PRO A 98 -13.21 -4.91 -14.47
C PRO A 98 -13.24 -6.15 -13.55
N LEU A 99 -13.10 -5.96 -12.23
CA LEU A 99 -12.93 -7.06 -11.25
C LEU A 99 -13.97 -8.17 -11.36
N ARG A 100 -15.25 -7.80 -11.55
CA ARG A 100 -16.34 -8.79 -11.72
C ARG A 100 -16.08 -9.72 -12.89
N ARG A 101 -15.75 -9.17 -14.07
CA ARG A 101 -15.43 -9.97 -15.26
C ARG A 101 -14.15 -10.78 -15.06
N MET A 102 -13.18 -10.26 -14.31
CA MET A 102 -11.95 -10.99 -14.01
C MET A 102 -12.21 -12.20 -13.12
N ALA A 103 -13.17 -12.11 -12.18
CA ALA A 103 -13.59 -13.21 -11.32
C ALA A 103 -14.34 -14.34 -12.07
N GLU A 104 -14.79 -14.10 -13.31
CA GLU A 104 -15.41 -15.12 -14.16
C GLU A 104 -14.38 -15.96 -14.92
N LEU A 105 -13.09 -15.61 -14.83
CA LEU A 105 -12.00 -16.21 -15.60
C LEU A 105 -11.04 -16.98 -14.69
N SER A 106 -10.29 -17.91 -15.30
CA SER A 106 -9.21 -18.61 -14.62
C SER A 106 -7.88 -17.88 -14.80
N TRP A 107 -7.16 -17.66 -13.70
CA TRP A 107 -5.85 -16.98 -13.68
C TRP A 107 -4.75 -17.95 -13.20
N PRO A 108 -4.45 -19.02 -13.94
CA PRO A 108 -3.63 -20.14 -13.47
C PRO A 108 -2.15 -19.78 -13.26
N HIS A 109 -1.70 -18.62 -13.75
CA HIS A 109 -0.30 -18.19 -13.70
C HIS A 109 -0.09 -16.92 -12.88
N LEU A 110 -1.15 -16.29 -12.36
CA LEU A 110 -1.03 -15.03 -11.64
C LEU A 110 -0.36 -15.26 -10.27
N LEU A 111 0.82 -14.68 -10.09
CA LEU A 111 1.64 -14.79 -8.86
C LEU A 111 1.63 -13.48 -8.06
N THR A 112 1.47 -12.34 -8.72
CA THR A 112 1.52 -11.01 -8.08
C THR A 112 0.38 -10.15 -8.58
N LEU A 113 -0.40 -9.63 -7.64
CA LEU A 113 -1.49 -8.70 -7.88
C LEU A 113 -1.27 -7.42 -7.06
N SER A 114 -1.26 -6.27 -7.73
CA SER A 114 -1.32 -4.95 -7.09
C SER A 114 -2.53 -4.21 -7.62
N ILE A 115 -3.39 -3.74 -6.71
CA ILE A 115 -4.55 -2.93 -7.02
C ILE A 115 -4.41 -1.64 -6.22
N ARG A 116 -4.42 -0.49 -6.91
CA ARG A 116 -4.21 0.82 -6.28
C ARG A 116 -5.26 1.83 -6.69
N GLY A 117 -5.52 2.82 -5.85
CA GLY A 117 -6.40 3.94 -6.20
C GLY A 117 -7.58 4.02 -5.26
N ARG A 118 -8.81 3.90 -5.77
CA ARG A 118 -10.01 4.07 -4.94
C ARG A 118 -11.24 3.28 -5.36
N TYR A 119 -12.11 3.02 -4.39
CA TYR A 119 -13.47 2.57 -4.66
C TYR A 119 -14.31 3.73 -5.24
N LEU A 120 -14.96 3.49 -6.38
CA LEU A 120 -15.97 4.34 -6.98
C LEU A 120 -17.39 3.92 -6.61
N THR A 121 -17.64 2.62 -6.45
CA THR A 121 -18.97 2.05 -6.17
C THR A 121 -18.89 0.97 -5.07
N GLU A 122 -20.00 0.70 -4.41
CA GLU A 122 -20.08 -0.38 -3.41
C GLU A 122 -19.91 -1.77 -4.05
N ALA A 123 -20.38 -1.95 -5.27
CA ALA A 123 -20.22 -3.20 -6.02
C ALA A 123 -18.73 -3.60 -6.22
N GLN A 124 -17.80 -2.63 -6.20
CA GLN A 124 -16.36 -2.92 -6.25
C GLN A 124 -15.83 -3.55 -4.96
N VAL A 125 -16.46 -3.27 -3.81
CA VAL A 125 -16.12 -3.88 -2.52
C VAL A 125 -16.38 -5.39 -2.57
N ASP A 126 -17.50 -5.81 -3.17
CA ASP A 126 -17.85 -7.23 -3.27
C ASP A 126 -17.07 -7.96 -4.38
N SER A 127 -16.65 -7.22 -5.42
CA SER A 127 -15.99 -7.82 -6.59
C SER A 127 -14.53 -8.23 -6.33
N LEU A 128 -13.83 -7.55 -5.42
CA LEU A 128 -12.44 -7.86 -5.09
C LEU A 128 -12.31 -9.22 -4.39
N PRO A 129 -13.05 -9.51 -3.30
CA PRO A 129 -13.07 -10.83 -2.68
C PRO A 129 -13.38 -11.94 -3.70
N ALA A 130 -14.43 -11.76 -4.52
CA ALA A 130 -14.81 -12.73 -5.54
C ALA A 130 -13.67 -13.02 -6.53
N PHE A 131 -12.92 -12.00 -6.94
CA PHE A 131 -11.76 -12.17 -7.81
C PHE A 131 -10.61 -12.89 -7.10
N LEU A 132 -10.26 -12.52 -5.87
CA LEU A 132 -9.17 -13.16 -5.12
C LEU A 132 -9.40 -14.66 -4.93
N MET A 133 -10.65 -15.09 -4.83
CA MET A 133 -11.02 -16.51 -4.71
C MET A 133 -10.67 -17.34 -5.95
N THR A 134 -10.36 -16.70 -7.08
CA THR A 134 -10.00 -17.36 -8.35
C THR A 134 -8.48 -17.50 -8.56
N LEU A 135 -7.66 -17.13 -7.58
CA LEU A 135 -6.21 -16.98 -7.72
C LEU A 135 -5.42 -18.05 -6.94
N PRO A 136 -5.36 -19.30 -7.42
CA PRO A 136 -4.83 -20.43 -6.65
C PRO A 136 -3.32 -20.37 -6.38
N ARG A 137 -2.58 -19.55 -7.13
CA ARG A 137 -1.11 -19.46 -7.05
C ARG A 137 -0.61 -18.10 -6.61
N LEU A 138 -1.49 -17.25 -6.07
CA LEU A 138 -1.13 -15.91 -5.67
C LEU A 138 -0.08 -15.98 -4.54
N GLN A 139 1.04 -15.28 -4.74
CA GLN A 139 2.13 -15.21 -3.76
C GLN A 139 2.31 -13.80 -3.20
N ARG A 140 1.93 -12.76 -3.95
CA ARG A 140 2.02 -11.38 -3.50
C ARG A 140 0.73 -10.64 -3.79
N LEU A 141 0.14 -10.07 -2.74
CA LEU A 141 -1.07 -9.27 -2.82
C LEU A 141 -0.81 -7.88 -2.24
N SER A 142 -1.12 -6.85 -3.03
CA SER A 142 -1.03 -5.45 -2.62
C SER A 142 -2.33 -4.74 -2.93
N VAL A 143 -3.09 -4.36 -1.89
CA VAL A 143 -4.35 -3.64 -1.99
C VAL A 143 -4.16 -2.25 -1.37
N LEU A 144 -3.86 -1.28 -2.23
CA LEU A 144 -3.61 0.12 -1.86
C LEU A 144 -4.79 0.99 -2.30
N VAL A 145 -5.95 0.74 -1.70
CA VAL A 145 -7.22 1.33 -2.12
C VAL A 145 -7.77 2.23 -1.03
N SER A 146 -8.03 3.48 -1.40
CA SER A 146 -8.67 4.48 -0.55
C SER A 146 -10.18 4.55 -0.82
N ARG A 147 -10.94 5.19 0.07
CA ARG A 147 -12.39 5.43 -0.13
C ARG A 147 -12.81 6.80 0.36
N ARG A 148 -13.96 7.30 -0.09
CA ARG A 148 -14.64 8.48 0.49
C ARG A 148 -15.56 8.05 1.62
N LYS A 149 -15.73 8.90 2.64
CA LYS A 149 -16.70 8.70 3.72
C LYS A 149 -18.10 8.38 3.16
N PRO A 150 -18.90 7.49 3.77
CA PRO A 150 -18.80 7.04 5.17
C PRO A 150 -18.11 5.69 5.41
N ILE A 151 -17.75 4.91 4.38
CA ILE A 151 -17.22 3.55 4.62
C ILE A 151 -15.74 3.64 4.99
N SER A 152 -15.42 3.19 6.20
CA SER A 152 -14.10 3.28 6.79
C SER A 152 -13.20 2.14 6.32
N HIS A 153 -13.57 0.89 6.54
CA HIS A 153 -12.71 -0.26 6.27
C HIS A 153 -13.39 -1.24 5.31
N PRO A 154 -13.19 -1.13 3.98
CA PRO A 154 -13.67 -2.14 3.06
C PRO A 154 -12.80 -3.39 3.19
N PRO A 155 -13.38 -4.57 3.51
CA PRO A 155 -12.59 -5.79 3.65
C PRO A 155 -12.07 -6.26 2.29
N VAL A 156 -10.87 -6.81 2.27
CA VAL A 156 -10.18 -7.40 1.13
C VAL A 156 -10.76 -8.77 0.79
N LEU A 157 -10.98 -9.62 1.80
CA LEU A 157 -11.57 -10.97 1.62
C LEU A 157 -13.00 -11.06 2.15
N GLY A 158 -13.36 -10.21 3.11
CA GLY A 158 -14.71 -10.11 3.67
C GLY A 158 -14.79 -10.61 5.10
N HIS A 159 -16.02 -10.67 5.63
CA HIS A 159 -16.31 -11.13 7.00
C HIS A 159 -16.96 -12.53 7.06
N ILE A 160 -17.13 -13.17 5.90
CA ILE A 160 -17.64 -14.53 5.82
C ILE A 160 -16.46 -15.49 5.69
N ALA A 161 -16.40 -16.49 6.57
CA ALA A 161 -15.34 -17.49 6.60
C ALA A 161 -15.22 -18.18 5.23
N CYS A 162 -14.14 -17.88 4.52
CA CYS A 162 -13.77 -18.60 3.31
C CYS A 162 -12.93 -19.82 3.69
N THR A 163 -13.05 -20.90 2.90
CA THR A 163 -12.23 -22.10 3.08
C THR A 163 -10.75 -21.74 3.04
N SER A 164 -10.01 -22.06 4.10
CA SER A 164 -8.60 -21.70 4.37
C SER A 164 -7.58 -22.12 3.31
N VAL A 165 -8.00 -22.87 2.28
CA VAL A 165 -7.15 -23.38 1.21
C VAL A 165 -6.74 -22.29 0.22
N ILE A 166 -7.59 -21.28 0.05
CA ILE A 166 -7.40 -20.23 -0.96
C ILE A 166 -6.44 -19.17 -0.40
N LEU A 167 -5.38 -18.86 -1.16
CA LEU A 167 -4.24 -18.00 -0.77
C LEU A 167 -3.21 -18.63 0.19
N SER A 168 -3.22 -19.94 0.42
CA SER A 168 -2.20 -20.64 1.24
C SER A 168 -0.75 -20.47 0.78
N GLY A 169 -0.54 -20.08 -0.49
CA GLY A 169 0.78 -19.78 -1.05
C GLY A 169 1.27 -18.35 -0.83
N LEU A 170 0.54 -17.51 -0.07
CA LEU A 170 0.84 -16.09 0.08
C LEU A 170 2.16 -15.87 0.85
N ARG A 171 3.06 -15.09 0.27
CA ARG A 171 4.38 -14.75 0.81
C ARG A 171 4.53 -13.28 1.18
N SER A 172 3.72 -12.42 0.56
CA SER A 172 3.72 -10.99 0.79
C SER A 172 2.30 -10.43 0.75
N LEU A 173 1.93 -9.70 1.80
CA LEU A 173 0.63 -9.04 1.93
C LEU A 173 0.84 -7.56 2.25
N THR A 174 0.20 -6.69 1.47
CA THR A 174 0.13 -5.25 1.72
C THR A 174 -1.32 -4.80 1.67
N VAL A 175 -1.81 -4.20 2.74
CA VAL A 175 -3.19 -3.71 2.83
C VAL A 175 -3.17 -2.26 3.33
N ALA A 176 -3.77 -1.36 2.56
CA ALA A 176 -4.02 0.00 2.98
C ALA A 176 -5.35 0.12 3.73
N TYR A 177 -5.36 0.86 4.84
CA TYR A 177 -6.53 1.04 5.71
C TYR A 177 -7.22 -0.29 6.06
N PRO A 178 -6.46 -1.27 6.60
CA PRO A 178 -6.97 -2.61 6.86
C PRO A 178 -8.21 -2.59 7.76
N ASP A 179 -9.13 -3.51 7.52
CA ASP A 179 -10.23 -3.80 8.41
C ASP A 179 -9.75 -4.79 9.49
N PRO A 180 -9.81 -4.44 10.79
CA PRO A 180 -9.37 -5.34 11.84
C PRO A 180 -10.15 -6.66 11.90
N ASP A 181 -11.33 -6.77 11.30
CA ASP A 181 -12.17 -7.98 11.31
C ASP A 181 -12.21 -8.70 9.95
N ASP A 182 -11.27 -8.39 9.05
CA ASP A 182 -11.16 -9.04 7.73
C ASP A 182 -10.59 -10.47 7.84
N HIS A 183 -11.21 -11.41 7.12
CA HIS A 183 -10.72 -12.78 7.04
C HIS A 183 -9.42 -12.94 6.27
N ILE A 184 -8.95 -11.90 5.55
CA ILE A 184 -7.60 -11.94 4.96
C ILE A 184 -6.51 -12.17 6.01
N PHE A 185 -6.76 -11.82 7.28
CA PHE A 185 -5.85 -12.05 8.40
C PHE A 185 -6.06 -13.40 9.12
N SER A 186 -6.98 -14.22 8.62
CA SER A 186 -7.29 -15.56 9.12
C SER A 186 -6.90 -16.66 8.12
N VAL A 187 -6.31 -16.29 6.98
CA VAL A 187 -5.78 -17.27 6.00
C VAL A 187 -4.49 -17.91 6.51
N ASP A 188 -4.07 -19.00 5.87
CA ASP A 188 -2.76 -19.60 6.14
C ASP A 188 -1.65 -18.59 5.83
N THR A 189 -0.95 -18.17 6.87
CA THR A 189 0.09 -17.13 6.86
C THR A 189 1.46 -17.70 7.22
N THR A 190 1.57 -19.03 7.32
CA THR A 190 2.80 -19.72 7.76
C THR A 190 4.00 -19.44 6.86
N HIS A 191 3.76 -19.17 5.58
CA HIS A 191 4.79 -18.83 4.58
C HIS A 191 4.94 -17.33 4.30
N LEU A 192 4.23 -16.49 5.05
CA LEU A 192 4.26 -15.04 4.89
C LEU A 192 5.59 -14.51 5.44
N SER A 193 6.38 -13.90 4.57
CA SER A 193 7.67 -13.28 4.91
C SER A 193 7.60 -11.76 4.96
N HIS A 194 6.57 -11.17 4.32
CA HIS A 194 6.40 -9.73 4.23
C HIS A 194 4.96 -9.34 4.57
N LEU A 195 4.78 -8.50 5.58
CA LEU A 195 3.48 -7.93 5.94
C LEU A 195 3.57 -6.41 5.99
N SER A 196 2.60 -5.73 5.37
CA SER A 196 2.48 -4.28 5.44
C SER A 196 1.03 -3.88 5.70
N LEU A 197 0.78 -3.40 6.92
CA LEU A 197 -0.48 -2.84 7.37
C LEU A 197 -0.36 -1.31 7.35
N ARG A 198 -0.76 -0.68 6.25
CA ARG A 198 -0.37 0.70 5.96
C ARG A 198 -1.51 1.66 5.63
N ASP A 199 -1.14 2.91 5.44
CA ASP A 199 -1.95 3.97 4.85
C ASP A 199 -1.61 4.15 3.36
N TRP A 200 -2.59 4.62 2.57
CA TRP A 200 -2.37 4.99 1.17
C TRP A 200 -3.44 5.95 0.62
N PRO A 201 -3.09 7.15 0.10
CA PRO A 201 -1.80 7.81 0.23
C PRO A 201 -1.33 7.92 1.69
N ARG A 202 -0.04 8.20 1.92
CA ARG A 202 0.48 8.42 3.27
C ARG A 202 -0.31 9.52 3.99
N TYR A 203 -0.65 9.28 5.25
CA TYR A 203 -1.52 10.10 6.07
C TYR A 203 -0.94 11.48 6.32
N TYR A 204 0.38 11.57 6.48
CA TYR A 204 1.08 12.85 6.61
C TYR A 204 0.79 13.80 5.43
N HIS A 205 0.46 13.30 4.23
CA HIS A 205 0.09 14.17 3.10
C HIS A 205 -1.22 14.95 3.28
N ASP A 206 -2.08 14.69 4.28
CA ASP A 206 -3.19 15.63 4.58
C ASP A 206 -2.82 16.66 5.64
N HIS A 207 -1.67 16.52 6.26
CA HIS A 207 -1.09 17.53 7.15
C HIS A 207 -0.19 18.48 6.37
N THR A 208 -0.44 18.62 5.06
CA THR A 208 0.21 19.62 4.22
C THR A 208 0.02 21.01 4.80
N TYR A 209 1.06 21.83 4.67
CA TYR A 209 0.95 23.27 4.90
C TYR A 209 -0.18 23.93 4.05
N ASP A 210 -0.47 23.40 2.85
CA ASP A 210 -1.57 23.88 1.99
C ASP A 210 -2.85 23.04 2.12
N ARG A 211 -3.80 23.51 2.92
CA ARG A 211 -5.11 22.87 3.12
C ARG A 211 -5.94 22.68 1.84
N ARG A 212 -5.61 23.32 0.72
CA ARG A 212 -6.27 23.08 -0.58
C ARG A 212 -5.93 21.70 -1.17
N LEU A 213 -4.85 21.09 -0.68
CA LEU A 213 -4.43 19.74 -1.06
C LEU A 213 -5.06 18.66 -0.16
N ALA A 214 -5.72 19.05 0.94
CA ALA A 214 -6.34 18.12 1.86
C ALA A 214 -7.40 17.29 1.14
N SER A 215 -7.24 15.98 1.24
CA SER A 215 -8.05 15.06 0.47
C SER A 215 -9.42 14.81 1.10
N GLY A 216 -10.46 14.65 0.28
CA GLY A 216 -11.79 14.22 0.75
C GLY A 216 -11.88 12.73 1.11
N TRP A 217 -10.74 12.06 1.33
CA TRP A 217 -10.67 10.61 1.56
C TRP A 217 -10.97 10.27 3.03
N ALA A 218 -11.57 9.10 3.24
CA ALA A 218 -11.57 8.44 4.52
C ALA A 218 -10.15 7.94 4.81
N ARG A 219 -9.71 8.13 6.06
CA ARG A 219 -8.38 7.76 6.55
C ARG A 219 -8.48 7.07 7.90
N PRO A 220 -9.10 5.89 7.95
CA PRO A 220 -9.32 5.21 9.21
C PRO A 220 -8.06 4.43 9.55
N ILE A 221 -7.06 5.16 10.04
CA ILE A 221 -5.84 4.56 10.59
C ILE A 221 -6.25 3.73 11.82
N LEU A 222 -5.70 2.53 11.91
CA LEU A 222 -5.90 1.66 13.05
C LEU A 222 -5.28 2.25 14.31
N ARG A 223 -5.90 2.01 15.47
CA ARG A 223 -5.22 2.20 16.76
C ARG A 223 -4.21 1.09 17.00
N SER A 224 -3.23 1.35 17.87
CA SER A 224 -2.22 0.36 18.28
C SER A 224 -2.83 -1.00 18.69
N ALA A 225 -3.90 -0.98 19.49
CA ALA A 225 -4.61 -2.18 19.93
C ALA A 225 -5.26 -2.97 18.78
N GLN A 226 -5.73 -2.30 17.74
CA GLN A 226 -6.32 -2.96 16.56
C GLN A 226 -5.23 -3.61 15.71
N CYS A 227 -4.08 -2.94 15.50
CA CYS A 227 -2.91 -3.55 14.87
C CYS A 227 -2.45 -4.80 15.64
N LEU A 228 -2.36 -4.71 16.97
CA LEU A 228 -1.99 -5.83 17.82
C LEU A 228 -2.97 -7.01 17.68
N SER A 229 -4.27 -6.74 17.63
CA SER A 229 -5.30 -7.76 17.42
C SER A 229 -5.09 -8.49 16.08
N ILE A 230 -4.81 -7.77 15.00
CA ILE A 230 -4.50 -8.38 13.69
C ILE A 230 -3.27 -9.28 13.81
N LEU A 231 -2.16 -8.76 14.32
CA LEU A 231 -0.88 -9.49 14.38
C LEU A 231 -0.98 -10.75 15.25
N LYS A 232 -1.75 -10.72 16.34
CA LYS A 232 -1.98 -11.88 17.22
C LYS A 232 -2.78 -13.03 16.58
N ARG A 233 -3.56 -12.75 15.52
CA ARG A 233 -4.35 -13.77 14.82
C ARG A 233 -3.58 -14.47 13.70
N MET A 234 -2.46 -13.89 13.27
CA MET A 234 -1.66 -14.41 12.17
C MET A 234 -0.48 -15.21 12.73
N ASP A 235 -0.25 -16.42 12.19
CA ASP A 235 0.91 -17.24 12.52
C ASP A 235 1.97 -17.05 11.42
N MET A 236 3.01 -16.28 11.72
CA MET A 236 3.99 -15.82 10.73
C MET A 236 5.43 -16.13 11.18
N PRO A 237 5.83 -17.41 11.28
CA PRO A 237 7.16 -17.80 11.77
C PRO A 237 8.30 -17.37 10.84
N ASP A 238 8.00 -17.15 9.55
CA ASP A 238 8.95 -16.76 8.51
C ASP A 238 8.96 -15.23 8.25
N LEU A 239 8.29 -14.42 9.07
CA LEU A 239 8.20 -12.97 8.87
C LEU A 239 9.59 -12.31 9.01
N SER A 240 10.07 -11.74 7.91
CA SER A 240 11.35 -11.03 7.84
C SER A 240 11.19 -9.53 7.61
N SER A 241 10.03 -9.08 7.10
CA SER A 241 9.75 -7.67 6.85
C SER A 241 8.34 -7.29 7.32
N LEU A 242 8.28 -6.27 8.17
CA LEU A 242 7.04 -5.75 8.73
C LEU A 242 6.95 -4.23 8.53
N GLU A 243 5.84 -3.76 7.98
CA GLU A 243 5.43 -2.37 8.03
C GLU A 243 4.12 -2.25 8.82
N VAL A 244 4.08 -1.35 9.81
CA VAL A 244 2.86 -1.06 10.58
C VAL A 244 2.64 0.44 10.67
N VAL A 245 1.42 0.85 10.34
CA VAL A 245 0.93 2.22 10.45
C VAL A 245 -0.22 2.26 11.44
N TYR A 246 -0.10 3.10 12.46
CA TYR A 246 -1.12 3.21 13.51
C TYR A 246 -1.20 4.59 14.13
N LEU A 247 -2.30 4.83 14.82
CA LEU A 247 -2.55 5.99 15.65
C LEU A 247 -2.30 5.59 17.12
N ALA A 248 -1.40 6.31 17.79
CA ALA A 248 -1.23 6.23 19.23
C ALA A 248 -2.17 7.24 19.90
N ASP A 249 -2.95 6.79 20.89
CA ASP A 249 -3.91 7.65 21.59
C ASP A 249 -3.16 8.62 22.52
N VAL A 250 -2.15 8.12 23.22
CA VAL A 250 -1.23 8.87 24.11
C VAL A 250 0.17 8.22 24.10
N ALA A 251 1.16 8.89 24.67
CA ALA A 251 2.50 8.33 24.86
C ALA A 251 2.45 6.99 25.63
N GLY A 252 3.13 5.97 25.12
CA GLY A 252 3.17 4.61 25.68
C GLY A 252 1.93 3.74 25.42
N SER A 253 0.86 4.26 24.79
CA SER A 253 -0.33 3.46 24.46
C SER A 253 -0.10 2.36 23.41
N ASP A 254 1.08 2.37 22.80
CA ASP A 254 1.54 1.41 21.80
C ASP A 254 2.59 0.41 22.32
N ASP A 255 2.91 0.44 23.62
CA ASP A 255 3.92 -0.44 24.23
C ASP A 255 3.62 -1.92 24.04
N ASP A 256 2.37 -2.34 24.18
CA ASP A 256 1.95 -3.72 23.97
C ASP A 256 2.15 -4.17 22.51
N LEU A 257 1.91 -3.27 21.55
CA LEU A 257 2.13 -3.53 20.14
C LEU A 257 3.62 -3.67 19.84
N LEU A 258 4.44 -2.72 20.29
CA LEU A 258 5.88 -2.72 20.07
C LEU A 258 6.57 -3.90 20.76
N THR A 259 6.12 -4.24 21.97
CA THR A 259 6.58 -5.44 22.70
C THR A 259 6.23 -6.72 21.95
N PHE A 260 4.99 -6.84 21.47
CA PHE A 260 4.61 -8.01 20.68
C PHE A 260 5.41 -8.14 19.38
N ILE A 261 5.67 -7.04 18.67
CA ILE A 261 6.49 -7.06 17.45
C ILE A 261 7.91 -7.54 17.75
N THR A 262 8.52 -7.02 18.82
CA THR A 262 9.92 -7.29 19.15
C THR A 262 10.14 -8.68 19.71
N ASP A 263 9.19 -9.19 20.51
CA ASP A 263 9.30 -10.51 21.15
C ASP A 263 8.67 -11.63 20.27
N GLY A 264 7.71 -11.30 19.42
CA GLY A 264 6.89 -12.27 18.67
C GLY A 264 7.45 -12.70 17.31
N PHE A 265 8.35 -11.92 16.71
CA PHE A 265 8.88 -12.18 15.36
C PHE A 265 10.41 -12.38 15.38
N PRO A 266 10.90 -13.59 15.70
CA PRO A 266 12.33 -13.82 15.92
C PRO A 266 13.18 -13.63 14.65
N ARG A 267 12.59 -13.71 13.45
CA ARG A 267 13.28 -13.53 12.16
C ARG A 267 13.08 -12.15 11.54
N LEU A 268 12.52 -11.19 12.28
CA LEU A 268 12.24 -9.87 11.74
C LEU A 268 13.53 -9.09 11.49
N GLU A 269 13.86 -8.89 10.21
CA GLU A 269 15.06 -8.18 9.75
C GLU A 269 14.76 -6.72 9.41
N HIS A 270 13.56 -6.45 8.89
CA HIS A 270 13.18 -5.12 8.40
C HIS A 270 11.90 -4.62 9.06
N LEU A 271 11.98 -3.50 9.79
CA LEU A 271 10.83 -2.86 10.41
C LEU A 271 10.61 -1.45 9.87
N GLU A 272 9.42 -1.16 9.36
CA GLU A 272 8.96 0.19 9.02
C GLU A 272 7.77 0.58 9.90
N LEU A 273 7.95 1.63 10.69
CA LEU A 273 6.98 2.10 11.67
C LEU A 273 6.49 3.50 11.29
N HIS A 274 5.20 3.66 11.05
CA HIS A 274 4.57 4.98 11.01
C HIS A 274 3.62 5.11 12.19
N ARG A 275 4.12 5.76 13.25
CA ARG A 275 3.35 6.14 14.42
C ARG A 275 2.82 7.55 14.24
N TYR A 276 1.50 7.69 14.18
CA TYR A 276 0.83 9.00 14.18
C TYR A 276 0.22 9.28 15.55
N ARG A 277 0.10 10.56 15.91
CA ARG A 277 -0.51 10.95 17.18
C ARG A 277 -2.00 11.26 17.03
N ALA A 278 -2.81 10.74 17.94
CA ALA A 278 -4.19 11.17 18.09
C ALA A 278 -4.27 12.58 18.68
N ASP A 279 -3.45 12.84 19.71
CA ASP A 279 -3.31 14.15 20.34
C ASP A 279 -2.12 14.93 19.74
N ARG A 280 -2.40 16.10 19.18
CA ARG A 280 -1.38 16.94 18.53
C ARG A 280 -0.41 17.61 19.49
N GLU A 281 -0.76 17.66 20.77
CA GLU A 281 0.12 18.20 21.81
C GLU A 281 0.99 17.11 22.45
N GLU A 282 0.77 15.83 22.12
CA GLU A 282 1.58 14.72 22.64
C GLU A 282 3.05 14.88 22.19
N ALA A 283 3.94 14.99 23.17
CA ALA A 283 5.38 14.84 22.97
C ALA A 283 5.73 13.35 22.87
N VAL A 284 6.25 12.94 21.70
CA VAL A 284 6.60 11.54 21.44
C VAL A 284 7.88 11.15 22.17
N ASP A 285 7.79 10.13 23.02
CA ASP A 285 8.93 9.53 23.70
C ASP A 285 9.68 8.56 22.78
N TYR A 286 10.44 9.10 21.83
CA TYR A 286 11.21 8.32 20.87
C TYR A 286 12.34 7.51 21.52
N VAL A 287 12.83 7.94 22.69
CA VAL A 287 13.84 7.22 23.47
C VAL A 287 13.26 5.93 24.01
N HIS A 288 12.06 5.97 24.59
CA HIS A 288 11.34 4.78 25.03
C HIS A 288 11.03 3.83 23.86
N ILE A 289 10.56 4.36 22.74
CA ILE A 289 10.30 3.56 21.52
C ILE A 289 11.58 2.85 21.05
N ALA A 290 12.70 3.57 20.93
CA ALA A 290 13.99 2.98 20.55
C ALA A 290 14.45 1.90 21.54
N ASN A 291 14.22 2.10 22.84
CA ASN A 291 14.52 1.12 23.89
C ASN A 291 13.64 -0.14 23.82
N LEU A 292 12.40 -0.04 23.32
CA LEU A 292 11.58 -1.22 23.05
C LEU A 292 12.09 -1.95 21.82
N LEU A 293 12.32 -1.23 20.72
CA LEU A 293 12.75 -1.79 19.44
C LEU A 293 14.10 -2.50 19.52
N LYS A 294 15.03 -2.00 20.34
CA LYS A 294 16.36 -2.63 20.48
C LYS A 294 16.33 -4.08 21.00
N ARG A 295 15.20 -4.54 21.56
CA ARG A 295 15.02 -5.92 22.03
C ARG A 295 14.94 -6.93 20.89
N ALA A 296 14.58 -6.50 19.68
CA ALA A 296 14.57 -7.36 18.50
C ALA A 296 15.99 -7.48 17.92
N HIS A 297 16.74 -8.50 18.36
CA HIS A 297 18.13 -8.71 17.99
C HIS A 297 18.37 -9.07 16.51
N SER A 298 17.33 -9.51 15.80
CA SER A 298 17.37 -9.83 14.37
C SER A 298 17.18 -8.61 13.46
N LEU A 299 16.83 -7.43 13.99
CA LEU A 299 16.63 -6.25 13.18
C LEU A 299 17.93 -5.80 12.50
N CYS A 300 17.89 -5.74 11.18
CA CYS A 300 18.94 -5.21 10.33
C CYS A 300 18.64 -3.77 9.92
N THR A 301 17.39 -3.45 9.61
CA THR A 301 17.01 -2.10 9.16
C THR A 301 15.75 -1.62 9.86
N VAL A 302 15.78 -0.38 10.34
CA VAL A 302 14.61 0.23 11.00
C VAL A 302 14.29 1.57 10.36
N ARG A 303 13.05 1.73 9.89
CA ARG A 303 12.51 2.95 9.30
C ARG A 303 11.45 3.53 10.21
N LEU A 304 11.63 4.77 10.62
CA LEU A 304 10.76 5.41 11.60
C LEU A 304 10.13 6.68 11.03
N ASN A 305 8.81 6.78 11.14
CA ASN A 305 8.06 8.01 11.08
C ASN A 305 7.29 8.14 12.40
N LEU A 306 7.75 9.04 13.26
CA LEU A 306 7.22 9.16 14.63
C LEU A 306 6.25 10.33 14.82
N ASP A 307 5.96 11.12 13.76
CA ASP A 307 5.05 12.28 13.80
C ASP A 307 5.35 13.18 15.01
N PHE A 308 6.51 13.83 15.08
CA PHE A 308 6.86 14.63 16.26
C PHE A 308 6.01 15.91 16.37
N HIS A 309 5.77 16.38 17.60
CA HIS A 309 4.97 17.58 17.89
C HIS A 309 5.53 18.88 17.34
N ASP A 310 6.84 18.95 17.20
CA ASP A 310 7.57 20.09 16.63
C ASP A 310 7.87 19.92 15.13
N ASP A 311 7.34 18.87 14.49
CA ASP A 311 7.43 18.71 13.04
C ASP A 311 6.64 19.81 12.33
N HIS A 312 7.29 20.50 11.40
CA HIS A 312 6.66 21.48 10.54
C HIS A 312 5.68 20.87 9.53
N GLY A 313 5.68 19.55 9.37
CA GLY A 313 4.84 18.80 8.45
C GLY A 313 5.30 18.90 6.99
N PRO A 314 4.72 18.08 6.10
CA PRO A 314 5.12 18.06 4.71
C PRO A 314 4.74 19.34 3.96
N TYR A 315 5.55 19.66 2.96
CA TYR A 315 5.41 20.83 2.09
C TYR A 315 5.51 22.19 2.80
N CYS A 316 6.19 22.24 3.95
CA CYS A 316 6.53 23.51 4.61
C CYS A 316 7.37 24.37 3.65
N ASN A 317 6.89 25.57 3.32
CA ASN A 317 7.58 26.48 2.39
C ASN A 317 8.59 27.41 3.09
N ALA A 318 8.58 27.48 4.43
CA ALA A 318 9.48 28.32 5.21
C ALA A 318 10.86 27.67 5.42
N ALA A 319 11.85 28.07 4.64
CA ALA A 319 13.21 27.49 4.67
C ALA A 319 13.85 27.52 6.06
N ALA A 320 13.78 28.66 6.78
CA ALA A 320 14.35 28.80 8.12
C ALA A 320 13.75 27.80 9.13
N VAL A 321 12.45 27.51 9.03
CA VAL A 321 11.77 26.52 9.90
C VAL A 321 12.26 25.10 9.57
N ARG A 322 12.42 24.78 8.28
CA ARG A 322 12.94 23.49 7.84
C ARG A 322 14.38 23.25 8.26
N GLU A 323 15.25 24.25 8.13
CA GLU A 323 16.66 24.18 8.51
C GLU A 323 16.84 24.02 10.03
N ALA A 324 16.05 24.76 10.82
CA ALA A 324 16.05 24.62 12.26
C ALA A 324 15.64 23.19 12.68
N TYR A 325 14.56 22.66 12.11
CA TYR A 325 14.09 21.31 12.41
C TYR A 325 15.05 20.21 11.91
N TRP A 326 15.66 20.40 10.74
CA TRP A 326 16.70 19.50 10.21
C TRP A 326 17.89 19.39 11.15
N SER A 327 18.30 20.50 11.77
CA SER A 327 19.40 20.50 12.75
C SER A 327 19.03 19.65 13.98
N THR A 328 17.80 19.77 14.50
CA THR A 328 17.31 18.88 15.58
C THR A 328 17.32 17.41 15.18
N PHE A 329 16.93 17.09 13.94
CA PHE A 329 16.93 15.72 13.43
C PHE A 329 18.34 15.14 13.31
N ARG A 330 19.23 15.87 12.63
CA ARG A 330 20.59 15.44 12.30
C ARG A 330 21.50 15.42 13.52
N ASP A 331 21.41 16.42 14.38
CA ASP A 331 22.40 16.67 15.44
C ASP A 331 21.96 16.13 16.81
N GLN A 332 20.67 15.83 17.00
CA GLN A 332 20.14 15.32 18.27
C GLN A 332 19.40 13.98 18.13
N ARG A 333 18.22 13.97 17.48
CA ARG A 333 17.33 12.80 17.49
C ARG A 333 17.91 11.58 16.77
N GLY A 334 18.48 11.78 15.58
CA GLY A 334 19.11 10.71 14.81
C GLY A 334 20.24 10.03 15.58
N PRO A 335 21.27 10.77 16.03
CA PRO A 335 22.36 10.20 16.83
C PRO A 335 21.91 9.51 18.12
N GLU A 336 20.91 10.06 18.83
CA GLU A 336 20.40 9.44 20.06
C GLU A 336 19.66 8.12 19.79
N ILE A 337 18.79 8.06 18.78
CA ILE A 337 18.11 6.83 18.37
C ILE A 337 19.15 5.78 17.95
N VAL A 338 20.10 6.16 17.10
CA VAL A 338 21.17 5.25 16.67
C VAL A 338 21.98 4.76 17.87
N GLY A 339 22.35 5.64 18.80
CA GLY A 339 23.10 5.26 20.01
C GLY A 339 22.36 4.29 20.93
N ILE A 340 21.03 4.38 21.01
CA ILE A 340 20.21 3.41 21.75
C ILE A 340 20.15 2.06 21.01
N MET A 341 20.00 2.11 19.68
CA MET A 341 19.81 0.93 18.85
C MET A 341 21.11 0.23 18.46
N ASP A 342 22.28 0.85 18.66
CA ASP A 342 23.61 0.24 18.45
C ASP A 342 23.83 -1.03 19.29
N ALA A 343 23.00 -1.23 20.33
CA ALA A 343 22.92 -2.47 21.09
C ALA A 343 22.33 -3.66 20.28
N CYS A 344 21.70 -3.43 19.13
CA CYS A 344 21.24 -4.46 18.21
C CYS A 344 22.42 -4.98 17.38
N PRO A 345 22.81 -6.26 17.53
CA PRO A 345 24.04 -6.78 16.92
C PRO A 345 24.00 -6.84 15.39
N SER A 346 22.80 -6.93 14.81
CA SER A 346 22.60 -7.08 13.36
C SER A 346 22.27 -5.77 12.66
N LEU A 347 22.18 -4.66 13.40
CA LEU A 347 21.67 -3.40 12.87
C LEU A 347 22.66 -2.78 11.87
N GLU A 348 22.20 -2.58 10.64
CA GLU A 348 22.96 -1.93 9.58
C GLU A 348 22.70 -0.42 9.57
N TYR A 349 21.44 -0.01 9.70
CA TYR A 349 21.07 1.40 9.73
C TYR A 349 19.67 1.66 10.32
N VAL A 350 19.48 2.91 10.77
CA VAL A 350 18.18 3.47 11.14
C VAL A 350 17.89 4.66 10.22
N GLU A 351 16.75 4.63 9.55
CA GLU A 351 16.21 5.75 8.77
C GLU A 351 15.10 6.45 9.56
N LEU A 352 15.17 7.78 9.64
CA LEU A 352 14.13 8.60 10.26
C LEU A 352 13.52 9.50 9.18
N LEU A 353 12.20 9.44 9.00
CA LEU A 353 11.49 10.20 7.98
C LEU A 353 11.53 11.70 8.30
N TYR A 354 12.12 12.48 7.39
CA TYR A 354 12.15 13.93 7.43
C TYR A 354 11.28 14.51 6.29
N HIS A 355 10.38 15.43 6.64
CA HIS A 355 9.42 16.03 5.70
C HIS A 355 9.98 17.26 4.93
N GLY A 356 11.21 17.17 4.43
CA GLY A 356 11.88 18.23 3.67
C GLY A 356 11.48 18.31 2.20
N GLN A 357 11.98 19.33 1.50
CA GLN A 357 12.15 19.28 0.04
C GLN A 357 13.55 18.75 -0.24
N ASP A 358 13.68 17.89 -1.26
CA ASP A 358 15.00 17.51 -1.79
C ASP A 358 15.78 18.79 -2.14
N ALA A 359 17.00 18.90 -1.62
CA ALA A 359 17.88 20.05 -1.80
C ALA A 359 18.39 20.19 -3.23
#